data_AF-A0A6V8P1E0-F1
#
_entry.id   AF-A0A6V8P1E0-F1
#
_cell.length_a   1.000
_cell.length_b   1.000
_cell.length_c   1.000
_cell.angle_alpha   90.00
_cell.angle_beta   90.00
_cell.angle_gamma   90.00
#
_symmetry.space_group_name_H-M   'P 1'
#
loop_
_entity.id
_entity.type
_entity.pdbx_description
1 polymer ?
#
loop_
_entity_poly.entity_id
_entity_poly.type
_entity_poly.pdbx_seq_one_letter_code
_entity_poly.pdbx_strand_id
1 'polypeptide(L)' 'MAGKQKRQPQRSCVGCREVKNKKEMLRVVRTTVGSVEYDPSGKKSGRGTYVCPAKECIDAAISRGA' A
#
# COMPACT_ATOMS: atom_id res chain seq x y z
N MET A 1 31.63 11.52 -5.48
CA MET A 1 30.92 10.34 -4.94
C MET A 1 29.49 10.36 -5.47
N ALA A 2 29.21 9.77 -6.65
CA ALA A 2 27.87 9.71 -7.20
C ALA A 2 26.99 8.82 -6.29
N GLY A 3 26.01 9.42 -5.63
CA GLY A 3 25.10 8.71 -4.72
C GLY A 3 24.44 7.55 -5.45
N LYS A 4 24.68 6.33 -4.96
CA LYS A 4 24.09 5.09 -5.47
C LYS A 4 22.58 5.30 -5.61
N GLN A 5 22.06 5.34 -6.84
CA GLN A 5 20.62 5.51 -7.08
C GLN A 5 19.87 4.38 -6.35
N LYS A 6 19.25 4.73 -5.22
CA LYS A 6 18.46 3.77 -4.44
C LYS A 6 17.26 3.39 -5.30
N ARG A 7 17.18 2.13 -5.71
CA ARG A 7 16.00 1.59 -6.38
C ARG A 7 14.78 1.94 -5.53
N GLN A 8 13.81 2.63 -6.14
CA GLN A 8 12.59 2.97 -5.43
C GLN A 8 11.87 1.67 -5.07
N PRO A 9 11.44 1.49 -3.81
CA PRO A 9 10.68 0.31 -3.44
C PRO A 9 9.40 0.25 -4.27
N GLN A 10 9.19 -0.85 -4.97
CA GLN A 10 7.94 -1.12 -5.69
C GLN A 10 7.03 -1.99 -4.84
N ARG A 11 5.72 -1.86 -5.04
CA ARG A 11 4.67 -2.61 -4.33
C ARG A 11 3.59 -3.02 -5.31
N SER A 12 2.94 -4.14 -5.03
CA SER A 12 1.81 -4.63 -5.82
C SER A 12 0.51 -4.13 -5.21
N CYS A 13 -0.38 -3.58 -6.03
CA CYS A 13 -1.71 -3.16 -5.62
C CYS A 13 -2.58 -4.38 -5.30
N VAL A 14 -3.28 -4.41 -4.16
CA VAL A 14 -4.24 -5.51 -3.91
C VAL A 14 -5.52 -5.43 -4.74
N GLY A 15 -5.85 -4.25 -5.28
CA GLY A 15 -6.99 -4.06 -6.17
C GLY A 15 -6.72 -4.57 -7.59
N CYS A 16 -5.77 -3.93 -8.30
CA CYS A 16 -5.45 -4.22 -9.70
C CYS A 16 -4.27 -5.19 -9.91
N ARG A 17 -3.53 -5.58 -8.86
CA ARG A 17 -2.33 -6.44 -8.93
C ARG A 17 -1.12 -5.88 -9.71
N GLU A 18 -1.21 -4.65 -10.20
CA GLU A 18 -0.08 -3.98 -10.85
C GLU A 18 1.01 -3.59 -9.85
N VAL A 19 2.25 -3.62 -10.31
CA VAL A 19 3.43 -3.16 -9.56
C VAL A 19 3.64 -1.67 -9.81
N LYS A 20 3.60 -0.87 -8.74
CA LYS A 20 3.79 0.60 -8.80
C LYS A 20 4.80 1.06 -7.76
N ASN A 21 5.25 2.32 -7.87
CA ASN A 21 6.17 2.87 -6.90
C ASN A 21 5.48 3.04 -5.54
N LYS A 22 6.16 2.68 -4.45
CA LYS A 22 5.64 2.77 -3.08
C LYS A 22 5.07 4.17 -2.76
N LYS A 23 5.67 5.24 -3.29
CA LYS A 23 5.27 6.63 -3.02
C LYS A 23 3.92 7.02 -3.64
N GLU A 24 3.49 6.30 -4.66
CA GLU A 24 2.25 6.60 -5.41
C GLU A 24 1.06 5.78 -4.91
N MET A 25 1.27 4.97 -3.86
CA MET A 25 0.29 4.02 -3.35
C MET A 25 -0.15 4.37 -1.94
N LEU A 26 -1.41 4.11 -1.65
CA LEU A 26 -1.97 4.24 -0.32
C LEU A 26 -1.65 2.98 0.47
N ARG A 27 -0.95 3.14 1.60
CA ARG A 27 -0.77 2.04 2.56
C ARG A 27 -1.95 2.04 3.54
N VAL A 28 -2.55 0.88 3.70
CA VAL A 28 -3.59 0.62 4.69
C VAL A 28 -3.09 -0.49 5.61
N VAL A 29 -3.29 -0.34 6.93
CA VAL A 29 -2.80 -1.28 7.94
C VAL A 29 -3.96 -1.77 8.78
N ARG A 30 -4.08 -3.09 8.90
CA ARG A 30 -4.92 -3.71 9.93
C ARG A 30 -4.13 -3.83 11.22
N THR A 31 -4.54 -3.08 12.23
CA THR A 31 -3.92 -3.08 13.56
C THR A 31 -4.23 -4.38 14.29
N THR A 32 -3.52 -4.62 15.40
CA THR A 32 -3.74 -5.79 16.27
C THR A 32 -5.10 -5.75 16.98
N VAL A 33 -5.67 -4.56 17.16
CA VAL A 33 -7.02 -4.37 17.73
C VAL A 33 -8.13 -4.54 16.68
N GLY A 34 -7.78 -4.85 15.43
CA GLY A 34 -8.74 -5.13 14.36
C GLY A 34 -9.21 -3.90 13.58
N SER A 35 -8.75 -2.69 13.93
CA SER A 35 -9.03 -1.48 13.16
C SER A 35 -8.24 -1.46 11.85
N VAL A 36 -8.85 -0.92 10.80
CA VAL A 36 -8.20 -0.67 9.51
C VAL A 36 -7.92 0.83 9.41
N GLU A 37 -6.67 1.19 9.21
CA GLU A 37 -6.24 2.59 9.21
C GLU A 37 -5.36 2.93 8.01
N TYR A 38 -5.55 4.14 7.48
CA TYR A 38 -4.62 4.71 6.52
C TYR A 38 -3.28 5.03 7.20
N ASP A 39 -2.17 4.67 6.55
CA ASP A 39 -0.82 4.93 7.04
C ASP A 39 0.14 5.50 5.96
N PRO A 40 0.13 6.82 5.74
CA PRO A 40 1.08 7.45 4.83
C PRO A 40 2.54 7.38 5.34
N SER A 41 2.75 7.21 6.64
CA SER A 41 4.09 7.19 7.25
C SER A 41 4.84 5.88 7.00
N GLY A 42 4.11 4.79 6.79
CA GLY A 42 4.66 3.44 6.68
C GLY A 42 5.25 2.90 7.99
N LYS A 43 4.95 3.54 9.14
CA LYS A 43 5.48 3.18 10.46
C LYS A 43 4.48 2.44 11.33
N LYS A 44 3.18 2.42 10.99
CA LYS A 44 2.18 1.74 11.81
C LYS A 44 2.42 0.23 11.80
N SER A 45 2.30 -0.36 13.00
CA SER A 45 2.43 -1.79 13.25
C SER A 45 1.15 -2.53 12.87
N GLY A 46 1.29 -3.72 12.29
CA GLY A 46 0.17 -4.56 11.86
C GLY A 46 0.35 -5.14 10.46
N ARG A 47 -0.71 -5.73 9.92
CA ARG A 47 -0.73 -6.26 8.54
C ARG A 47 -1.00 -5.13 7.57
N GLY A 48 0.04 -4.67 6.89
CA GLY A 48 -0.03 -3.58 5.92
C GLY A 48 -0.17 -4.07 4.49
N THR A 49 -1.05 -3.45 3.73
CA THR A 49 -1.21 -3.64 2.29
C THR A 49 -1.11 -2.32 1.53
N TYR A 50 -0.97 -2.39 0.20
CA TYR A 50 -0.88 -1.23 -0.68
C TYR A 50 -1.99 -1.28 -1.73
N VAL A 51 -2.67 -0.17 -1.93
CA VAL A 51 -3.72 0.01 -2.95
C VAL A 51 -3.47 1.29 -3.74
N CYS A 52 -3.86 1.31 -5.00
CA CYS A 52 -3.83 2.54 -5.80
C CYS A 52 -4.84 3.56 -5.23
N PRO A 53 -4.59 4.87 -5.41
CA PRO A 53 -5.54 5.92 -5.02
C PRO A 53 -6.81 5.96 -5.90
N ALA A 54 -6.87 5.16 -6.97
CA ALA A 54 -8.05 5.03 -7.82
C ALA A 54 -9.18 4.31 -7.07
N LYS A 55 -10.39 4.86 -7.13
CA LYS A 55 -11.59 4.31 -6.49
C LYS A 55 -11.83 2.85 -6.89
N GLU A 56 -11.64 2.53 -8.16
CA GLU A 56 -11.77 1.18 -8.72
C GLU A 56 -10.87 0.15 -8.00
N CYS A 57 -9.65 0.54 -7.65
CA CYS A 57 -8.72 -0.34 -6.93
C CYS A 57 -9.13 -0.54 -5.47
N ILE A 58 -9.71 0.49 -4.85
CA ILE A 58 -10.22 0.43 -3.48
C ILE A 58 -11.46 -0.48 -3.44
N ASP A 59 -12.42 -0.25 -4.33
CA ASP A 59 -13.63 -1.08 -4.44
C ASP A 59 -13.26 -2.54 -4.74
N ALA A 60 -12.32 -2.77 -5.67
CA ALA A 60 -11.82 -4.10 -6.00
C ALA A 60 -11.12 -4.76 -4.80
N ALA A 61 -10.32 -4.01 -4.02
CA ALA A 61 -9.67 -4.53 -2.82
C ALA A 61 -10.70 -4.96 -1.76
N ILE A 62 -11.74 -4.13 -1.53
CA ILE A 62 -12.82 -4.44 -0.58
C ILE A 62 -13.60 -5.68 -1.03
N SER A 63 -13.98 -5.76 -2.32
CA SER A 63 -14.74 -6.90 -2.86
C SER A 63 -14.00 -8.24 -2.74
N ARG A 64 -12.67 -8.21 -2.70
CA ARG A 64 -11.80 -9.39 -2.59
C ARG A 64 -11.46 -9.77 -1.16
N GLY A 65 -11.92 -9.00 -0.16
CA GLY A 65 -11.61 -9.22 1.25
C GLY A 65 -10.15 -8.91 1.61
N ALA A 66 -9.52 -7.98 0.90
CA ALA A 66 -8.14 -7.57 1.12
C ALA A 66 -7.92 -6.80 2.44
#